data_AF-A0A7S4T8R9-F1
#
_entry.id   AF-A0A7S4T8R9-F1
#
_cell.length_a   1.000
_cell.length_b   1.000
_cell.length_c   1.000
_cell.angle_alpha   90.00
_cell.angle_beta   90.00
_cell.angle_gamma   90.00
#
_symmetry.space_group_name_H-M   'P 1'
#
loop_
_entity.id
_entity.type
_entity.pdbx_description
1 polymer ?
#
loop_
_entity_poly.entity_id
_entity_poly.type
_entity_poly.pdbx_seq_one_letter_code
_entity_poly.pdbx_strand_id
1 'polypeptide(L)'
;MATEQSMEQTLNQSADDSFECEEIEEAVEINTKSLPPLEQPKINHLVPTNDDETRIVNETHGKDSWQARILHIVHRSSIQRFLMVLLLIDVMLLFAELYLSAEFPTCKVIMRDALSCYPKDEESKYGSESDYGKDYDNDGHRSLGGGGYGSLCPDPYTEVTSHSAGCDPHKHEALHTAHIWLFSITLGILSCFMIELFLLIVCLGPCLFFSYLFYVLDFVVVYLSFALEVAFHIVNNESLSAVAGMLVVIRIWRFARIGHGLVKATVEMESKKNKKIVQELEDLLRMNNIPFQSQVGKYDKVHDSLHASKHSADVLKGEPF
;
A
#
# COMPACT_ATOMS: atom_id res chain seq x y z
N MET A 1 10.78 -39.05 -2.14
CA MET A 1 12.11 -39.14 -2.78
C MET A 1 12.28 -38.22 -3.98
N ALA A 2 11.40 -38.20 -5.00
CA ALA A 2 11.53 -37.25 -6.12
C ALA A 2 11.24 -35.78 -5.76
N THR A 3 10.57 -35.51 -4.64
CA THR A 3 10.22 -34.15 -4.18
C THR A 3 11.26 -33.49 -3.29
N GLU A 4 12.13 -34.25 -2.62
CA GLU A 4 13.21 -33.68 -1.79
C GLU A 4 14.37 -33.17 -2.65
N GLN A 5 14.73 -33.89 -3.71
CA GLN A 5 15.81 -33.47 -4.62
C GLN A 5 15.48 -32.17 -5.38
N SER A 6 14.20 -31.91 -5.66
CA SER A 6 13.78 -30.67 -6.33
C SER A 6 13.83 -29.45 -5.40
N MET A 7 13.75 -29.65 -4.07
CA MET A 7 13.75 -28.55 -3.10
C MET A 7 15.19 -28.15 -2.71
N GLU A 8 16.12 -29.09 -2.68
CA GLU A 8 17.55 -28.80 -2.49
C GLU A 8 18.16 -28.05 -3.69
N GLN A 9 17.73 -28.34 -4.93
CA GLN A 9 18.22 -27.60 -6.10
C GLN A 9 17.82 -26.12 -6.08
N THR A 10 16.61 -25.78 -5.61
CA THR A 10 16.20 -24.38 -5.45
C THR A 10 16.95 -23.64 -4.34
N LEU A 11 17.42 -24.35 -3.30
CA LEU A 11 18.15 -23.75 -2.18
C LEU A 11 19.60 -23.43 -2.55
N ASN A 12 20.24 -24.26 -3.37
CA ASN A 12 21.58 -23.97 -3.87
C ASN A 12 21.60 -22.86 -4.92
N GLN A 13 20.53 -22.71 -5.72
CA GLN A 13 20.41 -21.62 -6.69
C GLN A 13 20.26 -20.25 -6.00
N SER A 14 19.61 -20.19 -4.84
CA SER A 14 19.49 -18.97 -4.04
C SER A 14 20.79 -18.54 -3.36
N ALA A 15 21.76 -19.44 -3.19
CA ALA A 15 23.03 -19.14 -2.55
C ALA A 15 24.05 -18.49 -3.52
N ASP A 16 24.01 -18.87 -4.81
CA ASP A 16 24.83 -18.25 -5.86
C ASP A 16 24.41 -16.79 -6.12
N ASP A 17 23.12 -16.46 -6.08
CA ASP A 17 22.63 -15.08 -6.26
C ASP A 17 23.10 -14.13 -5.14
N SER A 18 23.28 -14.65 -3.91
CA SER A 18 23.85 -13.88 -2.79
C SER A 18 25.36 -13.67 -2.92
N PHE A 19 26.09 -14.56 -3.60
CA PHE A 19 27.53 -14.44 -3.84
C PHE A 19 27.83 -13.40 -4.94
N GLU A 20 26.99 -13.32 -5.97
CA GLU A 20 27.09 -12.29 -7.01
C GLU A 20 26.93 -10.86 -6.46
N CYS A 21 26.21 -10.67 -5.36
CA CYS A 21 26.00 -9.34 -4.77
C CYS A 21 27.17 -8.83 -3.95
N GLU A 22 27.91 -9.72 -3.29
CA GLU A 22 29.13 -9.36 -2.57
C GLU A 22 30.24 -8.97 -3.58
N GLU A 23 30.30 -9.64 -4.73
CA GLU A 23 31.25 -9.34 -5.80
C GLU A 23 30.93 -8.01 -6.53
N ILE A 24 29.65 -7.64 -6.64
CA ILE A 24 29.23 -6.32 -7.20
C ILE A 24 29.59 -5.17 -6.24
N GLU A 25 29.44 -5.35 -4.92
CA GLU A 25 29.84 -4.35 -3.93
C GLU A 25 31.36 -4.12 -3.95
N GLU A 26 32.14 -5.20 -4.09
CA GLU A 26 33.60 -5.13 -4.19
C GLU A 26 34.07 -4.51 -5.52
N ALA A 27 33.39 -4.81 -6.65
CA ALA A 27 33.71 -4.22 -7.96
C ALA A 27 33.41 -2.71 -8.04
N VAL A 28 32.35 -2.24 -7.37
CA VAL A 28 32.03 -0.80 -7.24
C VAL A 28 33.06 -0.09 -6.37
N GLU A 29 33.55 -0.74 -5.31
CA GLU A 29 34.59 -0.17 -4.44
C GLU A 29 35.98 -0.12 -5.11
N ILE A 30 36.29 -1.05 -6.02
CA ILE A 30 37.58 -1.06 -6.73
C ILE A 30 37.63 -0.01 -7.85
N ASN A 31 36.52 0.24 -8.56
CA ASN A 31 36.50 1.21 -9.67
C ASN A 31 36.58 2.68 -9.20
N THR A 32 36.18 2.98 -7.96
CA THR A 32 36.29 4.33 -7.38
C THR A 32 37.72 4.75 -7.03
N LYS A 33 38.70 3.82 -7.00
CA LYS A 33 40.10 4.11 -6.64
C LYS A 33 40.95 4.67 -7.80
N SER A 34 40.46 4.65 -9.04
CA SER A 34 41.24 5.06 -10.23
C SER A 34 40.81 6.38 -10.86
N LEU A 35 39.68 6.96 -10.43
CA LEU A 35 39.20 8.25 -10.91
C LEU A 35 39.82 9.38 -10.06
N PRO A 36 40.26 10.51 -10.65
CA PRO A 36 40.62 11.69 -9.86
C PRO A 36 39.46 12.03 -8.91
N PRO A 37 39.73 12.63 -7.73
CA PRO A 37 38.71 12.88 -6.72
C PRO A 37 37.69 13.88 -7.25
N LEU A 38 36.72 13.36 -8.01
CA LEU A 38 35.41 13.94 -8.17
C LEU A 38 34.83 13.83 -6.78
N GLU A 39 34.80 14.99 -6.12
CA GLU A 39 34.03 15.31 -4.93
C GLU A 39 32.92 14.28 -4.75
N GLN A 40 33.18 13.29 -3.88
CA GLN A 40 32.24 12.19 -3.70
C GLN A 40 30.92 12.85 -3.31
N PRO A 41 29.85 12.68 -4.10
CA PRO A 41 28.57 13.22 -3.72
C PRO A 41 28.29 12.60 -2.37
N LYS A 42 28.25 13.43 -1.32
CA LYS A 42 27.69 13.03 -0.05
C LYS A 42 26.41 12.30 -0.42
N ILE A 43 26.35 11.00 -0.14
CA ILE A 43 25.14 10.21 -0.23
C ILE A 43 24.28 10.75 0.93
N ASN A 44 23.80 11.98 0.75
CA ASN A 44 22.57 12.42 1.35
C ASN A 44 21.59 11.34 0.93
N HIS A 45 20.75 10.95 1.88
CA HIS A 45 19.68 9.96 1.79
C HIS A 45 18.59 10.36 0.76
N LEU A 46 19.00 10.96 -0.36
CA LEU A 46 18.22 11.46 -1.46
C LEU A 46 17.81 10.26 -2.29
N VAL A 47 16.49 10.14 -2.43
CA VAL A 47 15.83 9.15 -3.27
C VAL A 47 16.45 9.19 -4.68
N PRO A 48 16.99 8.07 -5.20
CA PRO A 48 17.59 8.02 -6.52
C PRO A 48 16.58 8.44 -7.59
N THR A 49 17.00 9.27 -8.54
CA THR A 49 16.11 9.72 -9.63
C THR A 49 15.97 8.63 -10.70
N ASN A 50 14.93 8.71 -11.56
CA ASN A 50 14.76 7.75 -12.66
C ASN A 50 15.96 7.71 -13.62
N ASP A 51 16.64 8.85 -13.78
CA ASP A 51 17.85 8.96 -14.58
C ASP A 51 19.02 8.19 -13.93
N ASP A 52 19.13 8.23 -12.60
CA ASP A 52 20.14 7.47 -11.85
C ASP A 52 19.87 5.97 -11.92
N GLU A 53 18.63 5.54 -11.73
CA GLU A 53 18.24 4.13 -11.87
C GLU A 53 18.49 3.60 -13.28
N THR A 54 18.18 4.40 -14.31
CA THR A 54 18.46 4.04 -15.70
C THR A 54 19.96 3.95 -15.96
N ARG A 55 20.77 4.83 -15.34
CA ARG A 55 22.23 4.77 -15.45
C ARG A 55 22.77 3.50 -14.80
N ILE A 56 22.35 3.21 -13.56
CA ILE A 56 22.76 2.02 -12.82
C ILE A 56 22.43 0.75 -13.62
N VAL A 57 21.19 0.61 -14.11
CA VAL A 57 20.79 -0.57 -14.89
C VAL A 57 21.58 -0.70 -16.20
N ASN A 58 21.87 0.42 -16.88
CA ASN A 58 22.70 0.41 -18.08
C ASN A 58 24.17 0.04 -17.80
N GLU A 59 24.70 0.40 -16.63
CA GLU A 59 26.05 0.05 -16.18
C GLU A 59 26.14 -1.41 -15.76
N THR A 60 25.14 -1.92 -15.02
CA THR A 60 25.12 -3.30 -14.50
C THR A 60 24.76 -4.32 -15.59
N HIS A 61 23.73 -4.06 -16.39
CA HIS A 61 23.19 -5.05 -17.33
C HIS A 61 23.49 -4.74 -18.81
N GLY A 62 23.99 -3.54 -19.12
CA GLY A 62 24.22 -3.09 -20.49
C GLY A 62 22.98 -2.48 -21.14
N LYS A 63 23.19 -1.57 -22.10
CA LYS A 63 22.13 -0.77 -22.75
C LYS A 63 21.11 -1.59 -23.55
N ASP A 64 21.51 -2.74 -24.06
CA ASP A 64 20.68 -3.59 -24.90
C ASP A 64 19.99 -4.72 -24.12
N SER A 65 20.12 -4.72 -22.80
CA SER A 65 19.49 -5.71 -21.93
C SER A 65 17.96 -5.58 -21.92
N TRP A 66 17.28 -6.70 -21.71
CA TRP A 66 15.81 -6.72 -21.64
C TRP A 66 15.30 -5.97 -20.39
N GLN A 67 16.10 -5.93 -19.32
CA GLN A 67 15.83 -5.18 -18.09
C GLN A 67 15.74 -3.68 -18.39
N ALA A 68 16.69 -3.12 -19.15
CA ALA A 68 16.65 -1.71 -19.55
C ALA A 68 15.40 -1.38 -20.39
N ARG A 69 14.95 -2.30 -21.24
CA ARG A 69 13.73 -2.13 -22.04
C ARG A 69 12.47 -2.13 -21.18
N ILE A 70 12.37 -3.05 -20.20
CA ILE A 70 11.21 -3.08 -19.29
C ILE A 70 11.21 -1.85 -18.39
N LEU A 71 12.36 -1.45 -17.84
CA LEU A 71 12.48 -0.23 -17.04
C LEU A 71 12.00 1.00 -17.83
N HIS A 72 12.40 1.11 -19.09
CA HIS A 72 11.93 2.18 -19.97
C HIS A 72 10.41 2.12 -20.23
N ILE A 73 9.83 0.92 -20.31
CA ILE A 73 8.38 0.75 -20.42
C ILE A 73 7.69 1.21 -19.14
N VAL A 74 8.17 0.78 -17.97
CA VAL A 74 7.60 1.14 -16.67
C VAL A 74 7.68 2.65 -16.43
N HIS A 75 8.83 3.27 -16.74
CA HIS A 75 9.03 4.73 -16.62
C HIS A 75 8.31 5.55 -17.69
N ARG A 76 7.57 4.93 -18.61
CA ARG A 76 6.80 5.67 -19.59
C ARG A 76 5.70 6.46 -18.87
N SER A 77 5.70 7.78 -19.08
CA SER A 77 4.75 8.71 -18.44
C SER A 77 3.27 8.37 -18.64
N SER A 78 2.93 7.59 -19.68
CA SER A 78 1.59 7.06 -19.88
C SER A 78 1.24 5.94 -18.91
N ILE A 79 2.16 5.00 -18.69
CA ILE A 79 1.96 3.87 -17.77
C ILE A 79 1.94 4.38 -16.33
N GLN A 80 2.87 5.26 -15.97
CA GLN A 80 2.88 5.88 -14.64
C GLN A 80 1.57 6.66 -14.35
N ARG A 81 1.05 7.41 -15.33
CA ARG A 81 -0.26 8.08 -15.20
C ARG A 81 -1.41 7.08 -15.07
N PHE A 82 -1.39 6.01 -15.86
CA PHE A 82 -2.40 4.96 -15.79
C PHE A 82 -2.42 4.30 -14.40
N LEU A 83 -1.27 3.92 -13.88
CA LEU A 83 -1.13 3.32 -12.55
C LEU A 83 -1.57 4.28 -11.44
N MET A 84 -1.24 5.57 -11.56
CA MET A 84 -1.72 6.60 -10.63
C MET A 84 -3.25 6.72 -10.64
N VAL A 85 -3.90 6.68 -11.82
CA VAL A 85 -5.36 6.68 -11.94
C VAL A 85 -5.97 5.41 -11.37
N LEU A 86 -5.36 4.25 -11.67
CA LEU A 86 -5.82 2.95 -11.19
C LEU A 86 -5.76 2.86 -9.65
N LEU A 87 -4.78 3.54 -9.03
CA LEU A 87 -4.68 3.66 -7.57
C LEU A 87 -5.75 4.59 -7.01
N LEU A 88 -6.03 5.72 -7.67
CA LEU A 88 -7.13 6.58 -7.26
C LEU A 88 -8.47 5.84 -7.31
N ILE A 89 -8.67 4.99 -8.32
CA ILE A 89 -9.83 4.11 -8.42
C ILE A 89 -9.85 3.07 -7.29
N ASP A 90 -8.71 2.45 -6.95
CA ASP A 90 -8.58 1.51 -5.81
C ASP A 90 -9.08 2.13 -4.50
N VAL A 91 -8.66 3.37 -4.22
CA VAL A 91 -9.10 4.11 -3.04
C VAL A 91 -10.62 4.37 -3.08
N MET A 92 -11.16 4.77 -4.24
CA MET A 92 -12.60 4.99 -4.38
C MET A 92 -13.39 3.68 -4.19
N LEU A 93 -12.89 2.56 -4.71
CA LEU A 93 -13.49 1.24 -4.55
C LEU A 93 -13.44 0.78 -3.09
N LEU A 94 -12.36 1.06 -2.37
CA LEU A 94 -12.25 0.81 -0.93
C LEU A 94 -13.34 1.56 -0.16
N PHE A 95 -13.52 2.86 -0.43
CA PHE A 95 -14.59 3.61 0.22
C PHE A 95 -15.98 3.09 -0.13
N ALA A 96 -16.20 2.68 -1.39
CA ALA A 96 -17.45 2.06 -1.80
C ALA A 96 -17.69 0.72 -1.09
N GLU A 97 -16.66 -0.11 -0.95
CA GLU A 97 -16.70 -1.39 -0.23
C GLU A 97 -17.01 -1.18 1.26
N LEU A 98 -16.33 -0.23 1.91
CA LEU A 98 -16.60 0.14 3.30
C LEU A 98 -18.01 0.68 3.49
N TYR A 99 -18.46 1.56 2.60
CA TYR A 99 -19.80 2.13 2.65
C TYR A 99 -20.88 1.06 2.50
N LEU A 100 -20.74 0.16 1.51
CA LEU A 100 -21.66 -0.96 1.32
C LEU A 100 -21.65 -1.93 2.51
N SER A 101 -20.49 -2.18 3.09
CA SER A 101 -20.36 -3.04 4.28
C SER A 101 -20.99 -2.43 5.52
N ALA A 102 -21.00 -1.10 5.63
CA ALA A 102 -21.63 -0.37 6.73
C ALA A 102 -23.15 -0.30 6.57
N GLU A 103 -23.64 -0.02 5.36
CA GLU A 103 -25.08 0.13 5.08
C GLU A 103 -25.81 -1.23 5.00
N PHE A 104 -25.14 -2.25 4.46
CA PHE A 104 -25.71 -3.58 4.24
C PHE A 104 -24.85 -4.66 4.90
N PRO A 105 -24.87 -4.75 6.25
CA PRO A 105 -24.12 -5.78 6.95
C PRO A 105 -24.60 -7.17 6.54
N THR A 106 -23.67 -8.12 6.46
CA THR A 106 -24.02 -9.50 6.13
C THR A 106 -24.98 -10.08 7.16
N CYS A 107 -25.88 -10.92 6.68
CA CYS A 107 -26.91 -11.58 7.47
C CYS A 107 -26.36 -12.25 8.74
N LYS A 108 -25.14 -12.78 8.66
CA LYS A 108 -24.41 -13.39 9.79
C LYS A 108 -24.02 -12.40 10.88
N VAL A 109 -23.59 -11.18 10.52
CA VAL A 109 -23.27 -10.11 11.49
C VAL A 109 -24.54 -9.70 12.21
N ILE A 110 -25.65 -9.55 11.48
CA ILE A 110 -26.96 -9.26 12.06
C ILE A 110 -27.38 -10.38 13.01
N MET A 111 -27.28 -11.65 12.62
CA MET A 111 -27.65 -12.78 13.47
C MET A 111 -26.78 -12.92 14.74
N ARG A 112 -25.50 -12.55 14.67
CA ARG A 112 -24.58 -12.60 15.81
C ARG A 112 -24.85 -11.46 16.81
N ASP A 113 -25.12 -10.26 16.29
CA ASP A 113 -25.16 -9.04 17.10
C ASP A 113 -26.60 -8.63 17.46
N ALA A 114 -27.63 -9.18 16.81
CA ALA A 114 -29.03 -8.92 17.13
C ALA A 114 -29.51 -9.74 18.32
N LEU A 115 -30.14 -9.04 19.27
CA LEU A 115 -30.86 -9.65 20.38
C LEU A 115 -32.36 -9.61 20.11
N SER A 116 -33.00 -10.76 20.30
CA SER A 116 -34.45 -10.91 20.22
C SER A 116 -35.09 -10.55 21.56
N CYS A 117 -35.84 -9.45 21.60
CA CYS A 117 -36.65 -9.06 22.75
C CYS A 117 -38.08 -9.60 22.60
N TYR A 118 -38.60 -10.25 23.63
CA TYR A 118 -39.97 -10.79 23.67
C TYR A 118 -40.73 -10.17 24.85
N PRO A 119 -42.02 -9.80 24.74
CA PRO A 119 -42.75 -9.23 25.86
C PRO A 119 -42.75 -10.19 27.06
N LYS A 120 -42.45 -9.69 28.27
CA LYS A 120 -42.72 -10.43 29.51
C LYS A 120 -44.22 -10.54 29.58
N ASP A 121 -44.76 -11.66 29.15
CA ASP A 121 -46.12 -12.02 29.52
C ASP A 121 -46.12 -12.07 31.05
N GLU A 122 -46.76 -11.10 31.70
CA GLU A 122 -47.03 -11.15 33.13
C GLU A 122 -47.62 -12.53 33.40
N GLU A 123 -46.89 -13.32 34.19
CA GLU A 123 -47.21 -14.68 34.61
C GLU A 123 -48.55 -15.17 34.08
N SER A 124 -48.52 -16.08 33.11
CA SER A 124 -49.57 -17.06 32.88
C SER A 124 -49.78 -17.84 34.18
N LYS A 125 -50.45 -17.20 35.13
CA LYS A 125 -50.85 -17.69 36.44
C LYS A 125 -52.21 -18.36 36.30
N TYR A 126 -52.41 -19.13 35.25
CA TYR A 126 -53.50 -20.09 35.16
C TYR A 126 -53.09 -21.16 34.15
N GLY A 127 -52.82 -22.35 34.67
CA GLY A 127 -52.66 -23.52 33.83
C GLY A 127 -53.95 -23.79 33.06
N SER A 128 -53.83 -24.11 31.78
CA SER A 128 -54.79 -24.98 31.13
C SER A 128 -54.14 -25.69 29.96
N GLU A 129 -54.10 -27.00 30.17
CA GLU A 129 -53.98 -28.06 29.19
C GLU A 129 -55.19 -28.00 28.25
N SER A 130 -54.97 -27.57 27.01
CA SER A 130 -55.86 -27.78 25.84
C SER A 130 -55.06 -27.35 24.62
N ASP A 131 -54.47 -28.27 23.86
CA ASP A 131 -55.10 -29.08 22.82
C ASP A 131 -55.95 -28.27 21.82
N TYR A 132 -55.63 -28.49 20.55
CA TYR A 132 -56.20 -27.91 19.31
C TYR A 132 -55.87 -26.46 18.92
N GLY A 133 -54.78 -26.35 18.16
CA GLY A 133 -54.78 -25.88 16.78
C GLY A 133 -55.63 -24.66 16.44
N LYS A 134 -55.01 -23.49 16.41
CA LYS A 134 -55.41 -22.37 15.56
C LYS A 134 -54.19 -21.59 15.09
N ASP A 135 -54.04 -21.55 13.78
CA ASP A 135 -53.26 -20.59 13.02
C ASP A 135 -53.74 -19.18 13.37
N TYR A 136 -53.04 -18.53 14.30
CA TYR A 136 -53.17 -17.09 14.50
C TYR A 136 -51.91 -16.44 13.92
N ASP A 137 -52.14 -15.64 12.88
CA ASP A 137 -51.29 -14.52 12.47
C ASP A 137 -51.18 -13.50 13.62
N ASN A 138 -50.60 -13.91 14.74
CA ASN A 138 -50.14 -12.99 15.77
C ASN A 138 -48.82 -12.43 15.25
N ASP A 139 -48.95 -11.36 14.46
CA ASP A 139 -47.91 -10.37 14.20
C ASP A 139 -47.54 -9.65 15.51
N GLY A 140 -47.17 -10.42 16.54
CA GLY A 140 -46.53 -9.89 17.73
C GLY A 140 -45.26 -9.20 17.27
N HIS A 141 -45.31 -7.87 17.22
CA HIS A 141 -44.25 -7.02 16.71
C HIS A 141 -42.93 -7.34 17.43
N ARG A 142 -42.11 -8.21 16.83
CA ARG A 142 -40.75 -8.48 17.29
C ARG A 142 -39.92 -7.26 16.97
N SER A 143 -39.53 -6.54 18.01
CA SER A 143 -38.58 -5.43 17.89
C SER A 143 -37.17 -5.94 18.10
N LEU A 144 -36.26 -5.54 17.21
CA LEU A 144 -34.82 -5.70 17.41
C LEU A 144 -34.38 -4.68 18.46
N GLY A 145 -33.75 -5.14 19.55
CA GLY A 145 -33.18 -4.26 20.56
C GLY A 145 -31.96 -3.51 20.01
N GLY A 146 -31.96 -2.17 20.13
CA GLY A 146 -30.85 -1.31 19.69
C GLY A 146 -30.12 -0.68 20.89
N GLY A 147 -28.79 -0.80 20.90
CA GLY A 147 -27.92 -0.39 22.00
C GLY A 147 -28.02 1.10 22.38
N GLY A 148 -28.72 1.36 23.47
CA GLY A 148 -28.58 2.57 24.29
C GLY A 148 -28.22 2.18 25.72
N TYR A 149 -27.59 3.08 26.47
CA TYR A 149 -27.20 2.88 27.87
C TYR A 149 -28.44 2.65 28.78
N GLY A 150 -28.91 1.40 28.84
CA GLY A 150 -30.12 0.95 29.54
C GLY A 150 -30.29 -0.57 29.36
N SER A 151 -31.35 -1.17 29.91
CA SER A 151 -31.68 -2.57 29.64
C SER A 151 -31.83 -2.78 28.12
N LEU A 152 -31.13 -3.76 27.53
CA LEU A 152 -31.08 -3.96 26.08
C LEU A 152 -32.45 -4.20 25.45
N CYS A 153 -33.37 -4.75 26.24
CA CYS A 153 -34.79 -4.74 25.96
C CYS A 153 -35.47 -3.66 26.82
N PRO A 154 -36.27 -2.75 26.24
CA PRO A 154 -37.11 -1.86 27.03
C PRO A 154 -38.11 -2.70 27.83
N ASP A 155 -38.42 -2.34 29.07
CA ASP A 155 -39.54 -2.99 29.77
C ASP A 155 -40.85 -2.75 29.00
N PRO A 156 -41.74 -3.75 28.89
CA PRO A 156 -41.78 -5.02 29.62
C PRO A 156 -41.08 -6.19 28.92
N TYR A 157 -40.12 -6.00 28.01
CA TYR A 157 -39.56 -7.11 27.23
C TYR A 157 -38.41 -7.84 27.97
N THR A 158 -38.32 -9.16 27.80
CA THR A 158 -37.21 -10.04 28.24
C THR A 158 -36.35 -10.49 27.07
N GLU A 159 -35.06 -10.69 27.34
CA GLU A 159 -34.14 -11.38 26.44
C GLU A 159 -34.48 -12.87 26.42
N VAL A 160 -34.75 -13.41 25.22
CA VAL A 160 -35.03 -14.84 25.04
C VAL A 160 -33.88 -15.45 24.24
N THR A 161 -33.07 -16.29 24.89
CA THR A 161 -31.93 -17.00 24.27
C THR A 161 -32.33 -18.18 23.38
N SER A 162 -33.60 -18.61 23.42
CA SER A 162 -34.07 -19.77 22.67
C SER A 162 -34.48 -19.47 21.23
N HIS A 163 -34.57 -18.20 20.82
CA HIS A 163 -34.98 -17.78 19.48
C HIS A 163 -33.92 -16.89 18.84
N SER A 164 -33.19 -17.45 17.88
CA SER A 164 -32.18 -16.70 17.11
C SER A 164 -32.84 -15.66 16.21
N ALA A 165 -32.22 -14.49 16.07
CA ALA A 165 -32.65 -13.50 15.09
C ALA A 165 -32.61 -14.12 13.69
N GLY A 166 -33.72 -14.04 12.96
CA GLY A 166 -33.79 -14.46 11.57
C GLY A 166 -33.38 -13.31 10.66
N CYS A 167 -32.57 -13.59 9.65
CA CYS A 167 -32.36 -12.67 8.55
C CYS A 167 -32.62 -13.42 7.25
N ASP A 168 -33.25 -12.75 6.29
CA ASP A 168 -33.56 -13.31 4.97
C ASP A 168 -32.36 -13.07 4.04
N PRO A 169 -31.58 -14.12 3.70
CA PRO A 169 -30.41 -14.00 2.84
C PRO A 169 -30.77 -13.61 1.39
N HIS A 170 -32.03 -13.76 0.98
CA HIS A 170 -32.47 -13.46 -0.39
C HIS A 170 -33.05 -12.06 -0.57
N LYS A 171 -33.20 -11.29 0.51
CA LYS A 171 -33.82 -9.95 0.44
C LYS A 171 -33.07 -8.99 -0.49
N HIS A 172 -31.74 -9.15 -0.62
CA HIS A 172 -30.89 -8.28 -1.43
C HIS A 172 -29.88 -9.07 -2.28
N GLU A 173 -30.36 -9.93 -3.18
CA GLU A 173 -29.51 -10.73 -4.09
C GLU A 173 -28.53 -9.87 -4.92
N ALA A 174 -28.99 -8.72 -5.43
CA ALA A 174 -28.17 -7.81 -6.22
C ALA A 174 -26.95 -7.26 -5.45
N LEU A 175 -27.09 -7.05 -4.14
CA LEU A 175 -26.00 -6.59 -3.27
C LEU A 175 -24.94 -7.67 -3.07
N HIS A 176 -25.37 -8.93 -2.93
CA HIS A 176 -24.43 -10.04 -2.81
C HIS A 176 -23.57 -10.18 -4.08
N THR A 177 -24.20 -10.08 -5.25
CA THR A 177 -23.48 -10.08 -6.52
C THR A 177 -22.53 -8.89 -6.62
N ALA A 178 -22.97 -7.68 -6.28
CA ALA A 178 -22.13 -6.48 -6.33
C ALA A 178 -20.89 -6.58 -5.43
N HIS A 179 -21.05 -7.12 -4.21
CA HIS A 179 -19.95 -7.34 -3.27
C HIS A 179 -18.87 -8.26 -3.85
N ILE A 180 -19.27 -9.36 -4.50
CA ILE A 180 -18.34 -10.30 -5.14
C ILE A 180 -17.53 -9.61 -6.25
N TRP A 181 -18.20 -8.80 -7.08
CA TRP A 181 -17.52 -8.08 -8.16
C TRP A 181 -16.57 -7.01 -7.65
N LEU A 182 -16.99 -6.21 -6.67
CA LEU A 182 -16.15 -5.18 -6.07
C LEU A 182 -14.88 -5.80 -5.47
N PHE A 183 -15.03 -6.88 -4.72
CA PHE A 183 -13.92 -7.64 -4.16
C PHE A 183 -13.00 -8.22 -5.26
N SER A 184 -13.57 -8.77 -6.33
CA SER A 184 -12.79 -9.33 -7.44
C SER A 184 -11.97 -8.26 -8.17
N ILE A 185 -12.55 -7.06 -8.37
CA ILE A 185 -11.88 -5.94 -9.02
C ILE A 185 -10.75 -5.40 -8.13
N THR A 186 -10.99 -5.18 -6.83
CA THR A 186 -9.96 -4.70 -5.91
C THR A 186 -8.80 -5.70 -5.82
N LEU A 187 -9.08 -7.00 -5.76
CA LEU A 187 -8.05 -8.05 -5.84
C LEU A 187 -7.27 -8.01 -7.16
N GLY A 188 -7.95 -7.81 -8.29
CA GLY A 188 -7.32 -7.69 -9.60
C GLY A 188 -6.38 -6.48 -9.70
N ILE A 189 -6.80 -5.34 -9.18
CA ILE A 189 -6.00 -4.11 -9.07
C ILE A 189 -4.77 -4.37 -8.18
N LEU A 190 -4.97 -5.01 -7.03
CA LEU A 190 -3.90 -5.35 -6.10
C LEU A 190 -2.84 -6.26 -6.75
N SER A 191 -3.29 -7.25 -7.54
CA SER A 191 -2.43 -8.13 -8.32
C SER A 191 -1.63 -7.37 -9.38
N CYS A 192 -2.25 -6.42 -10.09
CA CYS A 192 -1.56 -5.57 -11.06
C CYS A 192 -0.42 -4.76 -10.41
N PHE A 193 -0.66 -4.17 -9.23
CA PHE A 193 0.37 -3.45 -8.48
C PHE A 193 1.48 -4.35 -7.94
N MET A 194 1.15 -5.59 -7.57
CA MET A 194 2.14 -6.58 -7.16
C MET A 194 3.07 -6.93 -8.32
N ILE A 195 2.52 -7.18 -9.51
CA ILE A 195 3.30 -7.45 -10.73
C ILE A 195 4.19 -6.26 -11.08
N GLU A 196 3.68 -5.03 -11.02
CA GLU A 196 4.47 -3.82 -11.26
C GLU A 196 5.66 -3.73 -10.30
N LEU A 197 5.43 -3.96 -9.00
CA LEU A 197 6.48 -3.91 -8.00
C LEU A 197 7.52 -5.02 -8.21
N PHE A 198 7.07 -6.22 -8.60
CA PHE A 198 7.96 -7.32 -8.92
C PHE A 198 8.80 -7.04 -10.17
N LEU A 199 8.20 -6.46 -11.22
CA LEU A 199 8.93 -6.01 -12.41
C LEU A 199 9.98 -4.95 -12.04
N LEU A 200 9.67 -4.04 -11.12
CA LEU A 200 10.63 -3.06 -10.63
C LEU A 200 11.84 -3.73 -9.94
N ILE A 201 11.59 -4.70 -9.06
CA ILE A 201 12.65 -5.46 -8.38
C ILE A 201 13.54 -6.19 -9.38
N VAL A 202 12.92 -6.88 -10.36
CA VAL A 202 13.65 -7.62 -11.39
C VAL A 202 14.46 -6.68 -12.30
N CYS A 203 13.99 -5.46 -12.55
CA CYS A 203 14.72 -4.50 -13.38
C CYS A 203 15.88 -3.82 -12.65
N LEU A 204 15.73 -3.49 -11.36
CA LEU A 204 16.76 -2.83 -10.55
C LEU A 204 17.80 -3.81 -9.99
N GLY A 205 17.44 -5.09 -9.89
CA GLY A 205 18.23 -6.12 -9.23
C GLY A 205 17.91 -6.20 -7.72
N PRO A 206 17.84 -7.41 -7.14
CA PRO A 206 17.42 -7.61 -5.76
C PRO A 206 18.36 -6.93 -4.75
N CYS A 207 19.67 -6.96 -4.97
CA CYS A 207 20.63 -6.48 -3.97
C CYS A 207 20.69 -4.96 -3.86
N LEU A 208 20.61 -4.25 -4.98
CA LEU A 208 20.47 -2.79 -4.96
C LEU A 208 19.13 -2.39 -4.32
N PHE A 209 18.08 -3.16 -4.58
CA PHE A 209 16.75 -2.93 -4.01
C PHE A 209 16.73 -3.08 -2.48
N PHE A 210 17.39 -4.11 -1.94
CA PHE A 210 17.44 -4.34 -0.48
C PHE A 210 18.25 -3.30 0.30
N SER A 211 19.11 -2.53 -0.38
CA SER A 211 19.83 -1.42 0.24
C SER A 211 18.93 -0.22 0.58
N TYR A 212 17.76 -0.12 -0.04
CA TYR A 212 16.81 0.97 0.17
C TYR A 212 15.63 0.53 1.05
N LEU A 213 15.67 0.92 2.33
CA LEU A 213 14.67 0.52 3.33
C LEU A 213 13.21 0.78 2.90
N PHE A 214 12.93 1.92 2.25
CA PHE A 214 11.56 2.26 1.81
C PHE A 214 11.00 1.32 0.74
N TYR A 215 11.85 0.87 -0.18
CA TYR A 215 11.45 -0.06 -1.24
C TYR A 215 11.14 -1.44 -0.67
N VAL A 216 11.96 -1.92 0.27
CA VAL A 216 11.73 -3.18 0.99
C VAL A 216 10.44 -3.13 1.81
N LEU A 217 10.22 -2.02 2.52
CA LEU A 217 9.03 -1.83 3.35
C LEU A 217 7.75 -1.85 2.48
N ASP A 218 7.76 -1.13 1.34
CA ASP A 218 6.64 -1.17 0.39
C ASP A 218 6.39 -2.59 -0.14
N PHE A 219 7.43 -3.32 -0.49
CA PHE A 219 7.32 -4.71 -0.94
C PHE A 219 6.70 -5.63 0.11
N VAL A 220 7.21 -5.58 1.34
CA VAL A 220 6.67 -6.39 2.44
C VAL A 220 5.20 -6.06 2.70
N VAL A 221 4.84 -4.78 2.71
CA VAL A 221 3.46 -4.35 2.97
C VAL A 221 2.51 -4.78 1.86
N VAL A 222 2.89 -4.58 0.58
CA VAL A 222 2.08 -4.98 -0.57
C VAL A 222 1.96 -6.51 -0.64
N TYR A 223 3.05 -7.24 -0.41
CA TYR A 223 3.05 -8.69 -0.39
C TYR A 223 2.16 -9.25 0.73
N LEU A 224 2.30 -8.73 1.95
CA LEU A 224 1.46 -9.15 3.07
C LEU A 224 -0.01 -8.80 2.84
N SER A 225 -0.29 -7.65 2.24
CA SER A 225 -1.66 -7.29 1.82
C SER A 225 -2.25 -8.34 0.88
N PHE A 226 -1.51 -8.73 -0.15
CA PHE A 226 -1.97 -9.70 -1.13
C PHE A 226 -2.15 -11.08 -0.52
N ALA A 227 -1.18 -11.52 0.28
CA ALA A 227 -1.24 -12.82 0.95
C ALA A 227 -2.44 -12.90 1.90
N LEU A 228 -2.70 -11.84 2.68
CA LEU A 228 -3.88 -11.77 3.54
C LEU A 228 -5.16 -11.82 2.72
N GLU A 229 -5.30 -10.99 1.68
CA GLU A 229 -6.49 -10.95 0.81
C GLU A 229 -6.81 -12.32 0.18
N VAL A 230 -5.79 -13.00 -0.34
CA VAL A 230 -5.93 -14.34 -0.93
C VAL A 230 -6.25 -15.37 0.15
N ALA A 231 -5.59 -15.30 1.31
CA ALA A 231 -5.86 -16.18 2.43
C ALA A 231 -7.31 -16.04 2.92
N PHE A 232 -7.84 -14.81 3.01
CA PHE A 232 -9.24 -14.58 3.35
C PHE A 232 -10.21 -15.28 2.40
N HIS A 233 -9.98 -15.12 1.09
CA HIS A 233 -10.83 -15.73 0.07
C HIS A 233 -10.81 -17.27 0.13
N ILE A 234 -9.66 -17.87 0.45
CA ILE A 234 -9.53 -19.33 0.52
C ILE A 234 -10.08 -19.88 1.84
N VAL A 235 -9.79 -19.19 2.95
CA VAL A 235 -9.94 -19.74 4.29
C VAL A 235 -11.33 -19.48 4.87
N ASN A 236 -12.10 -18.52 4.35
CA ASN A 236 -13.53 -18.29 4.70
C ASN A 236 -13.84 -18.28 6.22
N ASN A 237 -12.84 -17.99 7.07
CA ASN A 237 -12.96 -18.12 8.52
C ASN A 237 -13.43 -16.81 9.16
N GLU A 238 -14.45 -16.93 10.01
CA GLU A 238 -15.23 -15.81 10.57
C GLU A 238 -14.52 -14.99 11.65
N SER A 239 -13.36 -15.45 12.12
CA SER A 239 -12.61 -14.85 13.23
C SER A 239 -11.70 -13.67 12.84
N LEU A 240 -11.80 -13.18 11.60
CA LEU A 240 -10.85 -12.23 11.03
C LEU A 240 -11.40 -10.81 10.87
N SER A 241 -12.43 -10.40 11.61
CA SER A 241 -12.91 -9.01 11.61
C SER A 241 -11.82 -7.99 11.95
N ALA A 242 -10.93 -8.33 12.89
CA ALA A 242 -9.77 -7.50 13.23
C ALA A 242 -8.76 -7.40 12.06
N VAL A 243 -8.61 -8.48 11.30
CA VAL A 243 -7.67 -8.52 10.17
C VAL A 243 -8.24 -7.78 8.95
N ALA A 244 -9.57 -7.74 8.78
CA ALA A 244 -10.20 -6.88 7.78
C ALA A 244 -9.89 -5.39 8.03
N GLY A 245 -9.88 -4.95 9.30
CA GLY A 245 -9.43 -3.60 9.66
C GLY A 245 -7.96 -3.35 9.33
N MET A 246 -7.08 -4.34 9.58
CA MET A 246 -5.65 -4.26 9.21
C MET A 246 -5.45 -4.16 7.69
N LEU A 247 -6.25 -4.87 6.89
CA LEU A 247 -6.22 -4.77 5.44
C LEU A 247 -6.53 -3.35 4.96
N VAL A 248 -7.51 -2.67 5.57
CA VAL A 248 -7.81 -1.27 5.24
C VAL A 248 -6.62 -0.36 5.52
N VAL A 249 -5.97 -0.50 6.69
CA VAL A 249 -4.78 0.30 7.05
C VAL A 249 -3.62 0.03 6.09
N ILE A 250 -3.41 -1.24 5.72
CA ILE A 250 -2.39 -1.64 4.75
C ILE A 250 -2.71 -1.06 3.36
N ARG A 251 -3.97 -0.98 2.96
CA ARG A 251 -4.34 -0.31 1.70
C ARG A 251 -4.09 1.20 1.75
N ILE A 252 -4.23 1.84 2.92
CA ILE A 252 -3.85 3.25 3.11
C ILE A 252 -2.34 3.47 2.93
N TRP A 253 -1.49 2.46 3.19
CA TRP A 253 -0.04 2.55 2.91
C TRP A 253 0.27 2.95 1.46
N ARG A 254 -0.62 2.64 0.52
CA ARG A 254 -0.50 3.05 -0.89
C ARG A 254 -0.32 4.57 -1.05
N PHE A 255 -0.86 5.39 -0.16
CA PHE A 255 -0.61 6.84 -0.17
C PHE A 255 0.84 7.20 0.16
N ALA A 256 1.48 6.48 1.08
CA ALA A 256 2.90 6.66 1.38
C ALA A 256 3.76 6.30 0.16
N ARG A 257 3.42 5.20 -0.54
CA ARG A 257 4.03 4.83 -1.82
C ARG A 257 3.86 5.92 -2.88
N ILE A 258 2.65 6.45 -3.06
CA ILE A 258 2.41 7.58 -3.99
C ILE A 258 3.24 8.79 -3.60
N GLY A 259 3.26 9.13 -2.31
CA GLY A 259 4.03 10.25 -1.78
C GLY A 259 5.51 10.12 -2.16
N HIS A 260 6.09 8.93 -1.94
CA HIS A 260 7.47 8.65 -2.34
C HIS A 260 7.68 8.78 -3.86
N GLY A 261 6.78 8.19 -4.67
CA GLY A 261 6.84 8.30 -6.13
C GLY A 261 6.67 9.73 -6.66
N LEU A 262 5.84 10.55 -6.02
CA LEU A 262 5.60 11.94 -6.37
C LEU A 262 6.77 12.84 -5.95
N VAL A 263 7.36 12.61 -4.78
CA VAL A 263 8.57 13.31 -4.35
C VAL A 263 9.70 13.05 -5.35
N LYS A 264 9.91 11.79 -5.75
CA LYS A 264 10.89 11.42 -6.79
C LYS A 264 10.62 12.15 -8.11
N ALA A 265 9.37 12.15 -8.58
CA ALA A 265 8.98 12.86 -9.80
C ALA A 265 9.17 14.39 -9.71
N THR A 266 8.89 14.98 -8.55
CA THR A 266 9.04 16.42 -8.32
C THR A 266 10.51 16.84 -8.33
N VAL A 267 11.36 16.09 -7.62
CA VAL A 267 12.82 16.31 -7.61
C VAL A 267 13.40 16.16 -9.02
N GLU A 268 12.92 15.18 -9.80
CA GLU A 268 13.35 15.01 -11.19
C GLU A 268 12.96 16.20 -12.08
N MET A 269 11.72 16.72 -11.92
CA MET A 269 11.26 17.89 -12.67
C MET A 269 12.06 19.15 -12.32
N GLU A 270 12.39 19.36 -11.05
CA GLU A 270 13.23 20.49 -10.62
C GLU A 270 14.66 20.35 -11.14
N SER A 271 15.24 19.14 -11.08
CA SER A 271 16.56 18.86 -11.65
C SER A 271 16.59 19.18 -13.15
N LYS A 272 15.56 18.78 -13.92
CA LYS A 272 15.46 19.09 -15.35
C LYS A 272 15.32 20.59 -15.65
N LYS A 273 14.52 21.31 -14.86
CA LYS A 273 14.40 22.78 -14.99
C LYS A 273 15.71 23.48 -14.64
N ASN A 274 16.35 23.09 -13.55
CA ASN A 274 17.63 23.64 -13.11
C ASN A 274 18.72 23.38 -14.15
N LYS A 275 18.81 22.18 -14.72
CA LYS A 275 19.74 21.87 -15.82
C LYS A 275 19.53 22.77 -17.04
N LYS A 276 18.29 23.03 -17.45
CA LYS A 276 17.99 23.95 -18.57
C LYS A 276 18.42 25.38 -18.26
N ILE A 277 18.14 25.88 -17.06
CA ILE A 277 18.55 27.23 -16.63
C ILE A 277 20.08 27.34 -16.61
N VAL A 278 20.77 26.32 -16.11
CA VAL A 278 22.24 26.28 -16.10
C VAL A 278 22.81 26.25 -17.53
N GLN A 279 22.20 25.48 -18.44
CA GLN A 279 22.60 25.45 -19.85
C GLN A 279 22.37 26.81 -20.54
N GLU A 280 21.21 27.43 -20.35
CA GLU A 280 20.93 28.77 -20.89
C GLU A 280 21.93 29.81 -20.36
N LEU A 281 22.30 29.72 -19.08
CA LEU A 281 23.31 30.59 -18.48
C LEU A 281 24.71 30.34 -19.08
N GLU A 282 25.07 29.07 -19.32
CA GLU A 282 26.34 28.71 -19.96
C GLU A 282 26.42 29.26 -21.39
N ASP A 283 25.34 29.16 -22.17
CA ASP A 283 25.26 29.69 -23.52
C ASP A 283 25.39 31.22 -23.54
N LEU A 284 24.73 31.93 -22.61
CA LEU A 284 24.87 33.38 -22.45
C LEU A 284 26.29 33.80 -22.03
N LEU A 285 26.95 33.03 -21.16
CA LEU A 285 28.34 33.28 -20.76
C LEU A 285 29.31 33.08 -21.92
N ARG A 286 29.09 32.02 -22.73
CA ARG A 286 29.87 31.77 -23.96
C ARG A 286 29.68 32.89 -24.98
N MET A 287 28.47 33.40 -25.17
CA MET A 287 28.21 34.54 -26.06
C MET A 287 28.91 35.83 -25.63
N ASN A 288 29.10 36.04 -24.31
CA ASN A 288 29.76 37.23 -23.77
C ASN A 288 31.26 37.06 -23.54
N ASN A 289 31.85 35.92 -23.92
CA ASN A 289 33.28 35.63 -23.76
C ASN A 289 33.77 35.70 -22.30
N ILE A 290 32.89 35.41 -21.33
CA ILE A 290 33.21 35.43 -19.89
C ILE A 290 33.60 34.00 -19.46
N PRO A 291 34.78 33.79 -18.82
CA PRO A 291 35.20 32.45 -18.42
C PRO A 291 34.30 31.86 -17.32
N PHE A 292 33.67 30.72 -17.64
CA PHE A 292 32.68 29.98 -16.83
C PHE A 292 33.19 29.59 -15.43
N GLN A 293 34.48 29.28 -15.29
CA GLN A 293 35.07 28.86 -14.02
C GLN A 293 34.96 29.91 -12.89
N SER A 294 34.81 31.20 -13.22
CA SER A 294 34.77 32.25 -12.19
C SER A 294 33.43 32.36 -11.46
N GLN A 295 32.35 31.81 -12.02
CA GLN A 295 30.99 31.94 -11.47
C GLN A 295 30.56 30.71 -10.66
N VAL A 296 30.97 29.50 -11.05
CA VAL A 296 30.62 28.26 -10.33
C VAL A 296 31.15 28.30 -8.89
N GLY A 297 32.44 28.63 -8.71
CA GLY A 297 33.02 28.78 -7.37
C GLY A 297 32.46 29.94 -6.55
N LYS A 298 31.70 30.85 -7.17
CA LYS A 298 30.99 31.95 -6.49
C LYS A 298 29.61 31.50 -6.03
N TYR A 299 28.91 30.68 -6.82
CA TYR A 299 27.62 30.10 -6.46
C TYR A 299 27.76 29.03 -5.37
N ASP A 300 28.76 28.14 -5.44
CA ASP A 300 29.00 27.14 -4.40
C ASP A 300 29.29 27.81 -3.05
N LYS A 301 30.13 28.85 -3.05
CA LYS A 301 30.38 29.66 -1.85
C LYS A 301 29.12 30.31 -1.29
N VAL A 302 28.24 30.84 -2.15
CA VAL A 302 26.99 31.48 -1.71
C VAL A 302 26.00 30.43 -1.18
N HIS A 303 25.93 29.27 -1.83
CA HIS A 303 25.07 28.16 -1.43
C HIS A 303 25.50 27.57 -0.08
N ASP A 304 26.80 27.36 0.12
CA ASP A 304 27.38 26.92 1.40
C ASP A 304 27.16 27.95 2.51
N SER A 305 27.27 29.24 2.20
CA SER A 305 26.98 30.33 3.13
C SER A 305 25.51 30.34 3.55
N LEU A 306 24.60 30.04 2.61
CA LEU A 306 23.16 30.01 2.85
C LEU A 306 22.75 28.78 3.69
N HIS A 307 23.33 27.61 3.42
CA HIS A 307 23.12 26.41 4.23
C HIS A 307 23.70 26.53 5.64
N ALA A 308 24.89 27.12 5.78
CA ALA A 308 25.49 27.42 7.09
C ALA A 308 24.61 28.38 7.90
N SER A 309 24.08 29.43 7.26
CA SER A 309 23.19 30.39 7.94
C SER A 309 21.84 29.76 8.35
N LYS A 310 21.32 28.82 7.55
CA LYS A 310 20.07 28.10 7.87
C LYS A 310 20.27 27.13 9.04
N HIS A 311 21.39 26.41 9.05
CA HIS A 311 21.79 25.55 10.17
C HIS A 311 22.00 26.36 11.47
N SER A 312 22.58 27.56 11.40
CA SER A 312 22.68 28.45 12.57
C SER A 312 21.33 28.99 13.04
N ALA A 313 20.39 29.26 12.12
CA ALA A 313 19.04 29.71 12.48
C ALA A 313 18.22 28.60 13.15
N ASP A 314 18.38 27.34 12.71
CA ASP A 314 17.69 26.19 13.28
C ASP A 314 18.27 25.80 14.65
N VAL A 315 19.58 25.97 14.87
CA VAL A 315 20.21 25.79 16.20
C VAL A 315 19.78 26.88 17.19
N LEU A 316 19.54 28.12 16.73
CA LEU A 316 19.05 29.21 17.59
C LEU A 316 17.56 29.12 17.91
N LYS A 317 16.79 28.37 17.12
CA LYS A 317 15.39 28.02 17.41
C LYS A 317 15.26 26.81 18.32
N GLY A 318 16.29 26.51 19.12
CA GLY A 318 16.25 25.50 20.18
C GLY A 318 15.01 25.67 21.06
N GLU A 319 13.94 24.99 20.68
CA GLU A 319 12.87 24.61 21.59
C GLU A 319 13.48 23.54 22.50
N PRO A 320 13.49 23.78 23.83
CA PRO A 320 13.95 22.77 24.76
C PRO A 320 12.99 21.58 24.71
N PHE A 321 13.54 20.40 24.40
CA PHE A 321 12.97 19.15 24.90
C PHE A 321 13.09 19.11 26.43
#